data_AF-A0A938JES0-F1
#
_entry.id   AF-A0A938JES0-F1
#
_cell.length_a   1.000
_cell.length_b   1.000
_cell.length_c   1.000
_cell.angle_alpha   90.00
_cell.angle_beta   90.00
_cell.angle_gamma   90.00
#
_symmetry.space_group_name_H-M   'P 1'
#
loop_
_entity.id
_entity.type
_entity.pdbx_description
1 polymer ?
#
loop_
_entity_poly.entity_id
_entity_poly.type
_entity_poly.pdbx_seq_one_letter_code
_entity_poly.pdbx_strand_id
1 'polypeptide(L)'
;MSLQTEGDREVTLDEVVELADAVAGLGGIASGYGTFGYGAQIIVEAPDSDTAVDIALAQFAEAVATTSLPAWPVATAETIAEDEDYADLEDEQGPA
;
A
#
# COMPACT_ATOMS: atom_id res chain seq x y z
N MET A 1 7.85 0.31 -3.64
CA MET A 1 7.45 -0.77 -2.72
C MET A 1 5.93 -0.77 -2.57
N SER A 2 5.26 -1.91 -2.63
CA SER A 2 3.82 -2.07 -2.41
C SER A 2 3.55 -2.74 -1.05
N LEU A 3 2.55 -2.23 -0.34
CA LEU A 3 2.09 -2.73 0.95
C LEU A 3 0.58 -2.94 0.88
N GLN A 4 0.11 -4.09 1.35
CA GLN A 4 -1.31 -4.41 1.41
C GLN A 4 -1.67 -4.97 2.79
N THR A 5 -2.74 -4.43 3.36
CA THR A 5 -3.32 -4.92 4.61
C THR A 5 -4.52 -5.81 4.35
N GLU A 6 -4.81 -6.69 5.31
CA GLU A 6 -6.04 -7.46 5.33
C GLU A 6 -6.94 -6.94 6.46
N GLY A 7 -8.10 -6.43 6.07
CA GLY A 7 -9.05 -5.82 6.98
C GLY A 7 -10.23 -6.71 7.32
N ASP A 8 -10.94 -6.33 8.39
CA ASP A 8 -12.19 -6.99 8.81
C ASP A 8 -13.45 -6.29 8.25
N ARG A 9 -13.29 -5.15 7.57
CA ARG A 9 -14.37 -4.40 6.94
C ARG A 9 -13.93 -3.70 5.65
N GLU A 10 -14.90 -3.18 4.92
CA GLU A 10 -14.68 -2.36 3.73
C GLU A 10 -14.08 -1.00 4.09
N VAL A 11 -13.15 -0.52 3.25
CA VAL A 11 -12.52 0.79 3.36
C VAL A 11 -13.30 1.82 2.54
N THR A 12 -13.60 2.96 3.16
CA THR A 12 -14.36 4.05 2.55
C THR A 12 -13.45 5.01 1.78
N LEU A 13 -14.06 5.84 0.90
CA LEU A 13 -13.29 6.77 0.07
C LEU A 13 -12.54 7.80 0.92
N ASP A 14 -13.21 8.31 1.96
CA ASP A 14 -12.66 9.31 2.87
C ASP A 14 -11.39 8.78 3.53
N GLU A 15 -11.43 7.53 4.01
CA GLU A 15 -10.28 6.86 4.61
C GLU A 15 -9.12 6.63 3.62
N VAL A 16 -9.41 6.29 2.36
CA VAL A 16 -8.38 6.18 1.32
C VAL A 16 -7.77 7.54 1.01
N VAL A 17 -8.55 8.62 1.03
CA VAL A 17 -8.05 9.98 0.82
C VAL A 17 -7.16 10.41 1.99
N GLU A 18 -7.52 10.09 3.24
CA GLU A 18 -6.65 10.31 4.39
C GLU A 18 -5.34 9.53 4.26
N LEU A 19 -5.41 8.26 3.86
CA LEU A 19 -4.21 7.45 3.61
C LEU A 19 -3.36 8.04 2.47
N ALA A 20 -3.97 8.51 1.39
CA ALA A 20 -3.28 9.12 0.27
C ALA A 20 -2.50 10.37 0.70
N ASP A 21 -3.10 11.23 1.54
CA ASP A 21 -2.42 12.40 2.10
C ASP A 21 -1.25 11.98 3.01
N ALA A 22 -1.47 10.98 3.88
CA ALA A 22 -0.45 10.48 4.79
C ALA A 22 0.76 9.88 4.05
N VAL A 23 0.55 9.13 2.97
CA VAL A 23 1.63 8.53 2.17
C VAL A 23 2.18 9.46 1.10
N ALA A 24 1.51 10.58 0.78
CA ALA A 24 2.00 11.55 -0.22
C ALA A 24 3.37 12.11 0.17
N GLY A 25 3.64 12.31 1.47
CA GLY A 25 4.95 12.72 1.98
C GLY A 25 6.08 11.72 1.69
N LEU A 26 5.73 10.45 1.44
CA LEU A 26 6.63 9.34 1.11
C LEU A 26 6.73 9.10 -0.40
N GLY A 27 6.16 10.01 -1.22
CA GLY A 27 6.02 9.80 -2.67
C GLY A 27 5.09 8.65 -3.02
N GLY A 28 4.16 8.31 -2.10
CA GLY A 28 3.32 7.14 -2.22
C GLY A 28 1.95 7.39 -2.83
N ILE A 29 1.29 6.29 -3.20
CA ILE A 29 -0.07 6.23 -3.74
C ILE A 29 -0.86 5.26 -2.88
N ALA A 30 -1.97 5.71 -2.29
CA ALA A 30 -2.88 4.86 -1.54
C ALA A 30 -3.94 4.20 -2.45
N SER A 31 -4.37 3.01 -2.06
CA SER A 31 -5.34 2.18 -2.76
C SER A 31 -6.21 1.39 -1.77
N GLY A 32 -7.30 0.82 -2.28
CA GLY A 32 -8.19 -0.07 -1.51
C GLY A 32 -9.59 0.49 -1.22
N TYR A 33 -10.04 1.49 -1.98
CA TYR A 33 -11.41 1.97 -1.87
C TYR A 33 -12.39 0.86 -2.28
N GLY A 34 -13.37 0.55 -1.42
CA GLY A 34 -14.35 -0.49 -1.69
C GLY A 34 -13.82 -1.92 -1.56
N THR A 35 -12.66 -2.11 -0.93
CA THR A 35 -12.08 -3.44 -0.65
C THR A 35 -12.00 -3.72 0.86
N PHE A 36 -11.87 -4.99 1.24
CA PHE A 36 -11.72 -5.46 2.63
C PHE A 36 -10.29 -5.32 3.15
N GLY A 37 -9.67 -4.17 2.90
CA GLY A 37 -8.27 -3.93 3.15
C GLY A 37 -7.81 -2.69 2.38
N TYR A 38 -6.80 -2.00 2.90
CA TYR A 38 -6.16 -0.89 2.20
C TYR A 38 -4.71 -1.23 1.86
N GLY A 39 -4.18 -0.56 0.86
CA GLY A 39 -2.79 -0.68 0.48
C GLY A 39 -2.18 0.68 0.16
N ALA A 40 -0.86 0.71 0.10
CA ALA A 40 -0.14 1.84 -0.45
C ALA A 40 1.10 1.38 -1.19
N GLN A 41 1.41 2.07 -2.27
CA GLN A 41 2.73 2.04 -2.85
C GLN A 41 3.53 3.22 -2.29
N ILE A 42 4.74 3.00 -1.81
CA ILE A 42 5.63 4.06 -1.31
C ILE A 42 7.04 3.90 -1.88
N ILE A 43 7.78 5.01 -1.91
CA ILE A 43 9.18 5.04 -2.32
C ILE A 43 10.04 5.01 -1.05
N VAL A 44 10.97 4.07 -0.98
CA VAL A 44 11.86 3.90 0.17
C VAL A 44 13.29 3.77 -0.33
N GLU A 45 14.18 4.61 0.20
CA GLU A 45 15.61 4.52 -0.03
C GLU A 45 16.23 3.62 1.04
N ALA A 46 16.78 2.48 0.61
CA ALA A 46 17.40 1.52 1.51
C ALA A 46 18.58 0.80 0.81
N PRO A 47 19.57 0.29 1.58
CA PRO A 47 20.71 -0.42 1.01
C PRO A 47 20.36 -1.78 0.41
N ASP A 48 19.25 -2.39 0.84
CA ASP A 48 18.79 -3.71 0.44
C ASP A 48 17.29 -3.88 0.66
N SER A 49 16.68 -4.86 -0.01
CA SER A 49 15.22 -5.11 0.03
C SER A 49 14.70 -5.42 1.43
N ASP A 50 15.46 -6.14 2.25
CA ASP A 50 15.06 -6.49 3.62
C ASP A 50 14.95 -5.22 4.49
N THR A 51 15.97 -4.35 4.43
CA THR A 51 15.95 -3.04 5.10
C THR A 51 14.85 -2.14 4.52
N ALA A 52 14.61 -2.18 3.21
CA ALA A 52 13.53 -1.43 2.57
C ALA A 52 12.16 -1.81 3.14
N VAL A 53 11.93 -3.11 3.36
CA VAL A 53 10.68 -3.62 3.92
C VAL A 53 10.48 -3.12 5.34
N ASP A 54 11.49 -3.21 6.20
CA ASP A 54 11.38 -2.77 7.59
C ASP A 54 11.07 -1.26 7.69
N ILE A 55 11.78 -0.44 6.89
CA ILE A 55 11.55 1.00 6.80
C ILE A 55 10.16 1.31 6.21
N ALA A 56 9.76 0.59 5.17
CA ALA A 56 8.46 0.77 4.53
C ALA A 56 7.31 0.46 5.50
N LEU A 57 7.40 -0.65 6.23
CA LEU A 57 6.42 -1.06 7.22
C LEU A 57 6.30 -0.03 8.36
N ALA A 58 7.44 0.46 8.87
CA ALA A 58 7.46 1.48 9.90
C ALA A 58 6.79 2.78 9.44
N GLN A 59 7.22 3.32 8.30
CA GLN A 59 6.66 4.58 7.76
C GLN A 59 5.18 4.45 7.39
N PHE A 60 4.77 3.30 6.85
CA PHE A 60 3.37 3.03 6.55
C PHE A 60 2.53 2.93 7.81
N ALA A 61 3.00 2.25 8.84
CA ALA A 61 2.30 2.18 10.12
C ALA A 61 2.14 3.56 10.77
N GLU A 62 3.18 4.40 10.68
CA GLU A 62 3.11 5.80 11.13
C GLU A 62 2.09 6.61 10.32
N ALA A 63 2.10 6.47 8.99
CA ALA A 63 1.13 7.12 8.11
C ALA A 63 -0.31 6.71 8.47
N VAL A 64 -0.58 5.41 8.57
CA VAL A 64 -1.89 4.88 8.97
C VAL A 64 -2.31 5.42 10.33
N ALA A 65 -1.40 5.53 11.30
CA ALA A 65 -1.69 6.06 12.63
C ALA A 65 -2.11 7.55 12.63
N THR A 66 -1.83 8.29 11.56
CA THR A 66 -2.31 9.68 11.38
C THR A 66 -3.70 9.78 10.76
N THR A 67 -4.25 8.66 10.30
CA THR A 67 -5.58 8.58 9.67
C THR A 67 -6.61 7.99 10.62
N SER A 68 -7.88 7.99 10.21
CA SER A 68 -8.95 7.30 10.93
C SER A 68 -8.99 5.78 10.67
N LEU A 69 -8.08 5.26 9.84
CA LEU A 69 -8.03 3.84 9.51
C LEU A 69 -7.63 2.98 10.71
N PRO A 70 -8.26 1.80 10.87
CA PRO A 70 -7.78 0.80 11.81
C PRO A 70 -6.40 0.30 11.38
N ALA A 71 -5.49 0.14 12.34
CA ALA A 71 -4.17 -0.44 12.09
C ALA A 71 -4.29 -1.95 11.85
N TRP A 72 -4.58 -2.33 10.61
CA TRP A 72 -4.63 -3.72 10.18
C TRP A 72 -3.24 -4.29 9.94
N PRO A 73 -3.05 -5.61 10.15
CA PRO A 73 -1.78 -6.25 9.84
C PRO A 73 -1.52 -6.17 8.33
N VAL A 74 -0.26 -5.87 7.99
CA VAL A 74 0.22 -5.96 6.60
C VAL A 74 0.29 -7.43 6.22
N ALA A 75 -0.50 -7.83 5.24
CA ALA A 75 -0.54 -9.18 4.70
C ALA A 75 0.54 -9.40 3.63
N THR A 76 0.81 -8.37 2.84
CA THR A 76 1.77 -8.43 1.73
C THR A 76 2.65 -7.18 1.71
N ALA A 77 3.95 -7.37 1.54
CA ALA A 77 4.94 -6.31 1.41
C ALA A 77 5.94 -6.70 0.31
N GLU A 78 5.89 -6.02 -0.83
CA GLU A 78 6.70 -6.36 -2.01
C GLU A 78 7.57 -5.19 -2.47
N THR A 79 8.86 -5.46 -2.66
CA THR A 79 9.81 -4.50 -3.22
C THR A 79 9.82 -4.62 -4.73
N ILE A 80 9.34 -3.61 -5.42
CA ILE A 80 9.45 -3.49 -6.87
C ILE A 80 10.66 -2.58 -7.17
N ALA A 81 11.63 -3.10 -7.90
CA ALA A 81 12.75 -2.32 -8.43
C ALA A 81 12.31 -1.60 -9.72
N GLU A 82 12.92 -0.45 -10.04
CA GLU A 82 12.55 0.40 -11.19
C GLU A 82 12.60 -0.31 -12.56
N ASP A 83 13.17 -1.51 -12.66
CA ASP A 83 13.26 -2.32 -13.88
C ASP A 83 12.09 -3.31 -14.06
N GLU A 84 11.23 -3.49 -13.04
CA GLU A 84 10.12 -4.45 -13.04
C GLU A 84 8.78 -3.70 -13.21
N ASP A 85 8.62 -3.12 -14.40
CA ASP A 85 7.46 -2.32 -14.79
C ASP A 85 6.23 -3.23 -15.01
N TYR A 86 5.23 -3.07 -14.12
CA TYR A 86 3.81 -3.34 -14.32
C TYR A 86 3.43 -4.60 -15.13
N ALA A 87 3.38 -5.76 -14.47
CA ALA A 87 2.73 -6.96 -15.00
C ALA A 87 1.63 -7.45 -14.06
N ASP A 88 0.59 -6.63 -13.79
CA ASP A 88 -0.67 -7.14 -13.20
C ASP A 88 -1.89 -6.21 -13.38
N LEU A 89 -2.12 -5.67 -14.59
CA LEU A 89 -3.39 -4.99 -14.93
C LEU A 89 -4.12 -5.61 -16.14
N GLU A 90 -3.73 -6.81 -16.59
CA GLU A 90 -4.37 -7.50 -17.73
C GLU A 90 -4.78 -8.93 -17.36
N ASP A 91 -5.85 -9.09 -16.58
CA ASP A 91 -6.63 -10.34 -16.58
C ASP A 91 -8.10 -10.07 -16.24
N GLU A 92 -8.79 -9.36 -17.13
CA GLU A 92 -10.26 -9.19 -17.04
C GLU A 92 -11.02 -9.44 -18.35
N GLN A 93 -10.65 -10.41 -19.20
CA GLN A 93 -11.55 -10.82 -20.31
C GLN A 93 -11.50 -12.33 -20.58
N GLY A 94 -12.54 -13.06 -20.14
CA GLY A 94 -12.70 -14.49 -20.43
C GLY A 94 -12.92 -14.81 -21.91
N PRO A 95 -12.75 -16.09 -22.34
CA PRO A 95 -13.16 -16.51 -23.67
C PRO A 95 -14.65 -16.91 -23.72
N ALA A 96 -15.26 -16.51 -24.83
CA ALA A 96 -16.67 -16.58 -25.22
C ALA A 96 -17.30 -17.98 -25.30
#